data_AF-A0A0A1WJP2-F1
#
_entry.id   AF-A0A0A1WJP2-F1
#
_cell.length_a   1.000
_cell.length_b   1.000
_cell.length_c   1.000
_cell.angle_alpha   90.00
_cell.angle_beta   90.00
_cell.angle_gamma   90.00
#
_symmetry.space_group_name_H-M   'P 1'
#
loop_
_entity.id
_entity.type
_entity.pdbx_description
1 polymer ?
#
loop_
_entity_poly.entity_id
_entity_poly.type
_entity_poly.pdbx_seq_one_letter_code
_entity_poly.pdbx_strand_id
1 'polypeptide(L)'
;MFSLLHKEEAAHDDGIWSCSWGRLHPEESQPDNAAEEKDPDASNDSMYGKKKAEPVDFIVTGGLDDLVKVWDIRDDDQLKLRHTLKGHSLGVVSVAVSPDGKTIASSSLDSSLCFWDSKTGQQKHLLSFGPVDLWTVAFSPCNKYVISGSNDGKISMYSVETGKAEQVLDPQNGKFTLSIAYSPDGKYIASGAIDGIITIFDVAAGKVAQTLEGHAMSVRSLCFSPNSQMLLTASDDGHMKLYDVAHSDVAGTLSGHASWVLCVSFSEDGKHFASSSSDMSVKIWDFAERKCMHTFSEHSDQAWGVKYSLSDDKVISVSEDKSLNLYNCPPNIVA
;
A
#
# COMPACT_ATOMS: atom_id res chain seq x y z
N MET A 1 -16.48 -7.63 16.76
CA MET A 1 -16.67 -8.81 15.89
C MET A 1 -16.27 -8.41 14.49
N PHE A 2 -15.69 -9.32 13.69
CA PHE A 2 -15.43 -9.07 12.27
C PHE A 2 -16.75 -8.78 11.55
N SER A 3 -16.81 -7.71 10.76
CA SER A 3 -18.03 -7.32 10.04
C SER A 3 -17.74 -6.37 8.89
N LEU A 4 -18.58 -6.35 7.87
CA LEU A 4 -18.62 -5.29 6.86
C LEU A 4 -19.18 -4.01 7.52
N LEU A 5 -18.43 -2.90 7.43
CA LEU A 5 -18.86 -1.58 7.91
C LEU A 5 -19.54 -0.79 6.80
N HIS A 6 -18.94 -0.80 5.61
CA HIS A 6 -19.43 -0.05 4.46
C HIS A 6 -19.02 -0.77 3.16
N LYS A 7 -19.91 -0.70 2.17
CA LYS A 7 -19.67 -1.16 0.80
C LYS A 7 -20.05 -0.04 -0.14
N GLU A 8 -19.07 0.49 -0.86
CA GLU A 8 -19.29 1.43 -1.95
C GLU A 8 -19.44 0.63 -3.24
N GLU A 9 -20.68 0.49 -3.71
CA GLU A 9 -20.99 -0.11 -5.00
C GLU A 9 -20.64 0.87 -6.12
N ALA A 10 -20.10 0.37 -7.25
CA ALA A 10 -19.67 1.21 -8.37
C ALA A 10 -18.70 2.33 -7.95
N ALA A 11 -17.76 2.01 -7.06
CA ALA A 11 -16.71 2.92 -6.64
C ALA A 11 -15.86 3.39 -7.83
N HIS A 12 -15.74 2.57 -8.89
CA HIS A 12 -15.19 2.91 -10.21
C HIS A 12 -16.13 2.45 -11.33
N ASP A 13 -15.95 3.01 -12.54
CA ASP A 13 -16.76 2.63 -13.71
C ASP A 13 -16.31 1.27 -14.30
N ASP A 14 -15.12 0.81 -13.93
CA ASP A 14 -14.53 -0.49 -14.27
C ASP A 14 -13.85 -1.14 -13.05
N GLY A 15 -13.29 -2.35 -13.21
CA GLY A 15 -12.64 -3.12 -12.14
C GLY A 15 -11.56 -2.32 -11.40
N ILE A 16 -11.43 -2.55 -10.09
CA ILE A 16 -10.48 -1.83 -9.23
C ILE A 16 -9.32 -2.74 -8.88
N TRP A 17 -8.11 -2.40 -9.34
CA TRP A 17 -6.94 -3.27 -9.22
C TRP A 17 -6.06 -2.96 -8.02
N SER A 18 -6.13 -1.74 -7.48
CA SER A 18 -5.23 -1.35 -6.40
C SER A 18 -5.89 -0.41 -5.41
N CYS A 19 -5.55 -0.59 -4.13
CA CYS A 19 -5.94 0.30 -3.06
C CYS A 19 -4.77 0.55 -2.09
N SER A 20 -4.80 1.71 -1.45
CA SER A 20 -3.83 2.13 -0.44
C SER A 20 -4.51 2.92 0.67
N TRP A 21 -4.00 2.81 1.89
CA TRP A 21 -4.48 3.54 3.06
C TRP A 21 -3.45 4.61 3.43
N GLY A 22 -3.90 5.84 3.58
CA GLY A 22 -3.07 6.99 3.94
C GLY A 22 -3.55 7.67 5.21
N ARG A 23 -2.65 8.38 5.88
CA ARG A 23 -2.95 9.24 7.04
C ARG A 23 -2.26 10.58 6.89
N LEU A 24 -3.05 11.65 6.90
CA LEU A 24 -2.54 13.02 6.91
C LEU A 24 -2.41 13.51 8.36
N HIS A 25 -1.21 13.95 8.72
CA HIS A 25 -0.97 14.65 9.98
C HIS A 25 -1.19 16.16 9.78
N PRO A 26 -2.04 16.81 10.59
CA PRO A 26 -2.21 18.25 10.54
C PRO A 26 -0.89 18.96 10.85
N GLU A 27 -0.57 20.00 10.08
CA GLU A 27 0.62 20.82 10.35
C GLU A 27 0.39 21.60 11.66
N GLU A 28 1.29 21.43 12.64
CA GLU A 28 1.27 22.25 13.84
C GLU A 28 1.47 23.71 13.41
N SER A 29 0.48 24.57 13.65
CA SER A 29 0.66 26.02 13.45
C SER A 29 1.85 26.47 14.29
N GLN A 30 2.92 26.97 13.66
CA GLN A 30 4.00 27.62 14.39
C GLN A 30 3.41 28.71 15.30
N PRO A 31 3.90 28.87 16.55
CA PRO A 31 3.48 30.02 17.34
C PRO A 31 3.87 31.28 16.58
N ASP A 32 2.89 32.14 16.32
CA ASP A 32 3.13 33.47 15.79
C ASP A 32 4.11 34.16 16.74
N ASN A 33 5.37 34.35 16.30
CA ASN A 33 6.32 35.24 16.95
C ASN A 33 5.90 36.70 16.66
N ALA A 34 4.68 37.08 17.02
CA ALA A 34 4.33 38.47 17.22
C ALA A 34 4.79 38.81 18.64
N ALA A 35 5.76 39.72 18.76
CA ALA A 35 6.18 40.25 20.04
C ALA A 35 4.97 40.95 20.70
N GLU A 36 4.31 40.24 21.63
CA GLU A 36 3.33 40.85 22.51
C GLU A 36 4.07 41.78 23.49
N GLU A 37 3.91 43.09 23.30
CA GLU A 37 4.10 44.05 24.38
C GLU A 37 3.17 43.64 25.53
N LYS A 38 3.73 43.07 26.59
CA LYS A 38 2.98 42.65 27.77
C LYS A 38 2.43 43.87 28.49
N ASP A 39 1.11 44.04 28.44
CA ASP A 39 0.36 44.92 29.33
C ASP A 39 0.32 44.30 30.74
N PRO A 40 0.81 44.95 31.81
CA PRO A 40 0.97 44.32 33.13
C PRO A 40 -0.32 44.00 33.89
N ASP A 41 -1.49 44.40 33.40
CA ASP A 41 -2.77 44.36 34.15
C ASP A 41 -3.86 43.46 33.55
N ALA A 42 -3.55 42.62 32.56
CA ALA A 42 -4.52 41.67 32.01
C ALA A 42 -4.57 40.38 32.84
N SER A 43 -5.69 40.17 33.55
CA SER A 43 -6.02 38.91 34.21
C SER A 43 -5.97 37.75 33.22
N ASN A 44 -5.04 36.83 33.46
CA ASN A 44 -4.72 35.70 32.61
C ASN A 44 -5.81 34.62 32.71
N ASP A 45 -6.86 34.74 31.92
CA ASP A 45 -7.93 33.75 31.82
C ASP A 45 -8.14 33.36 30.34
N SER A 46 -7.12 32.72 29.75
CA SER A 46 -7.26 32.03 28.46
C SER A 46 -6.72 30.61 28.55
N MET A 47 -7.41 29.78 29.33
CA MET A 47 -7.24 28.32 29.34
C MET A 47 -7.93 27.68 28.11
N TYR A 48 -7.70 28.22 26.91
CA TYR A 48 -8.09 27.59 25.66
C TYR A 48 -6.85 26.96 25.03
N GLY A 49 -6.52 25.75 25.48
CA GLY A 49 -5.54 24.92 24.76
C GLY A 49 -6.03 24.71 23.33
N LYS A 50 -5.26 25.15 22.33
CA LYS A 50 -5.50 24.83 20.92
C LYS A 50 -5.65 23.31 20.81
N LYS A 51 -6.86 22.83 20.52
CA LYS A 51 -7.14 21.41 20.31
C LYS A 51 -6.26 20.98 19.13
N LYS A 52 -5.26 20.12 19.39
CA LYS A 52 -4.42 19.54 18.34
C LYS A 52 -5.36 18.86 17.35
N ALA A 53 -5.28 19.26 16.08
CA ALA A 53 -6.04 18.59 15.04
C ALA A 53 -5.57 17.12 14.97
N GLU A 54 -6.52 16.20 14.90
CA GLU A 54 -6.23 14.77 14.88
C GLU A 54 -5.79 14.33 13.47
N PRO A 55 -4.95 13.29 13.36
CA PRO A 55 -4.63 12.68 12.07
C PRO A 55 -5.90 12.21 11.35
N VAL A 56 -5.95 12.40 10.03
CA VAL A 56 -7.11 12.04 9.21
C VAL A 56 -6.73 10.95 8.24
N ASP A 57 -7.46 9.83 8.31
CA ASP A 57 -7.29 8.70 7.40
C ASP A 57 -8.06 8.89 6.10
N PHE A 58 -7.49 8.38 5.02
CA PHE A 58 -8.10 8.40 3.71
C PHE A 58 -7.67 7.17 2.90
N ILE A 59 -8.48 6.83 1.91
CA ILE A 59 -8.25 5.69 1.02
C ILE A 59 -7.94 6.22 -0.37
N VAL A 60 -7.04 5.53 -1.07
CA VAL A 60 -6.76 5.77 -2.49
C VAL A 60 -7.05 4.49 -3.25
N THR A 61 -7.75 4.60 -4.38
CA THR A 61 -8.05 3.48 -5.28
C THR A 61 -7.62 3.80 -6.71
N GLY A 62 -7.13 2.80 -7.43
CA GLY A 62 -6.81 2.86 -8.85
C GLY A 62 -7.67 1.86 -9.63
N GLY A 63 -8.40 2.37 -10.63
CA GLY A 63 -9.31 1.57 -11.44
C GLY A 63 -8.85 1.38 -12.88
N LEU A 64 -9.44 0.38 -13.54
CA LEU A 64 -9.32 0.17 -14.98
C LEU A 64 -10.06 1.24 -15.81
N ASP A 65 -10.82 2.12 -15.17
CA ASP A 65 -11.44 3.31 -15.77
C ASP A 65 -10.45 4.49 -15.93
N ASP A 66 -9.14 4.22 -15.86
CA ASP A 66 -8.02 5.17 -15.94
C ASP A 66 -7.93 6.17 -14.76
N LEU A 67 -8.80 6.03 -13.75
CA LEU A 67 -8.91 6.98 -12.64
C LEU A 67 -8.17 6.54 -11.39
N VAL A 68 -7.61 7.51 -10.68
CA VAL A 68 -7.29 7.38 -9.26
C VAL A 68 -8.33 8.17 -8.46
N LYS A 69 -8.95 7.52 -7.48
CA LYS A 69 -9.93 8.17 -6.59
C LYS A 69 -9.41 8.22 -5.16
N VAL A 70 -9.71 9.32 -4.48
CA VAL A 70 -9.32 9.56 -3.08
C VAL A 70 -10.57 9.71 -2.25
N TRP A 71 -10.68 8.95 -1.17
CA TRP A 71 -11.89 8.84 -0.35
C TRP A 71 -11.57 9.22 1.10
N ASP A 72 -12.33 10.14 1.66
CA ASP A 72 -12.31 10.41 3.09
C ASP A 72 -13.12 9.35 3.83
N ILE A 73 -12.62 8.91 4.99
CA ILE A 73 -13.35 8.06 5.92
C ILE A 73 -14.04 8.97 6.94
N ARG A 74 -15.36 8.91 7.01
CA ARG A 74 -16.14 9.69 7.98
C ARG A 74 -16.18 8.99 9.34
N ASP A 75 -16.59 9.74 10.36
CA ASP A 75 -16.75 9.23 11.74
C ASP A 75 -17.76 8.06 11.85
N ASP A 76 -18.67 7.92 10.88
CA ASP A 76 -19.66 6.86 10.78
C ASP A 76 -19.23 5.71 9.85
N ASP A 77 -17.93 5.60 9.58
CA ASP A 77 -17.30 4.62 8.67
C ASP A 77 -17.82 4.67 7.22
N GLN A 78 -18.56 5.71 6.84
CA GLN A 78 -18.95 5.93 5.45
C GLN A 78 -17.80 6.55 4.66
N LEU A 79 -17.70 6.16 3.39
CA LEU A 79 -16.72 6.73 2.48
C LEU A 79 -17.31 7.94 1.75
N LYS A 80 -16.46 8.97 1.56
CA LYS A 80 -16.81 10.14 0.77
C LYS A 80 -15.72 10.39 -0.26
N LEU A 81 -16.09 10.35 -1.54
CA LEU A 81 -15.19 10.75 -2.60
C LEU A 81 -14.74 12.21 -2.39
N ARG A 82 -13.44 12.39 -2.21
CA ARG A 82 -12.76 13.69 -2.07
C ARG A 82 -12.24 14.18 -3.41
N HIS A 83 -11.51 13.32 -4.13
CA HIS A 83 -10.89 13.66 -5.41
C HIS A 83 -11.07 12.56 -6.45
N THR A 84 -11.23 12.98 -7.71
CA THR A 84 -11.08 12.13 -8.90
C THR A 84 -9.90 12.66 -9.71
N LEU A 85 -8.79 11.94 -9.67
CA LEU A 85 -7.54 12.33 -10.29
C LEU A 85 -7.47 11.75 -11.71
N LYS A 86 -7.29 12.63 -12.70
CA LYS A 86 -7.22 12.29 -14.12
C LYS A 86 -5.83 12.58 -14.66
N GLY A 87 -5.24 11.62 -15.39
CA GLY A 87 -3.93 11.79 -16.02
C GLY A 87 -3.42 10.56 -16.76
N HIS A 88 -3.81 9.36 -16.33
CA HIS A 88 -3.52 8.13 -17.07
C HIS A 88 -4.41 8.00 -18.32
N SER A 89 -3.89 7.28 -19.32
CA SER A 89 -4.56 6.98 -20.59
C SER A 89 -5.00 5.52 -20.71
N LEU A 90 -4.62 4.68 -19.74
CA LEU A 90 -5.07 3.30 -19.58
C LEU A 90 -5.23 2.99 -18.08
N GLY A 91 -5.80 1.82 -17.79
CA GLY A 91 -6.12 1.38 -16.43
C GLY A 91 -4.94 1.49 -15.45
N VAL A 92 -5.25 1.93 -14.24
CA VAL A 92 -4.29 2.10 -13.14
C VAL A 92 -3.98 0.75 -12.52
N VAL A 93 -2.71 0.34 -12.55
CA VAL A 93 -2.28 -0.97 -12.04
C VAL A 93 -1.89 -0.94 -10.58
N SER A 94 -1.42 0.20 -10.07
CA SER A 94 -0.95 0.32 -8.70
C SER A 94 -1.09 1.74 -8.18
N VAL A 95 -1.51 1.86 -6.92
CA VAL A 95 -1.47 3.10 -6.16
C VAL A 95 -0.73 2.90 -4.84
N ALA A 96 -0.01 3.92 -4.41
CA ALA A 96 0.63 3.96 -3.09
C ALA A 96 0.51 5.37 -2.50
N VAL A 97 0.45 5.45 -1.17
CA VAL A 97 0.52 6.70 -0.42
C VAL A 97 1.88 6.78 0.28
N SER A 98 2.48 7.97 0.32
CA SER A 98 3.71 8.21 1.07
C SER A 98 3.47 8.01 2.57
N PRO A 99 4.47 7.53 3.35
CA PRO A 99 4.37 7.42 4.81
C PRO A 99 3.86 8.68 5.55
N ASP A 100 4.16 9.88 5.05
CA ASP A 100 3.65 11.14 5.61
C ASP A 100 2.23 11.52 5.16
N GLY A 101 1.62 10.72 4.28
CA GLY A 101 0.30 10.92 3.72
C GLY A 101 0.19 12.03 2.68
N LYS A 102 1.25 12.78 2.37
CA LYS A 102 1.18 14.01 1.56
C LYS A 102 1.21 13.77 0.06
N THR A 103 1.75 12.64 -0.39
CA THR A 103 1.92 12.33 -1.81
C THR A 103 1.33 10.97 -2.15
N ILE A 104 0.63 10.91 -3.29
CA ILE A 104 0.13 9.67 -3.87
C ILE A 104 0.97 9.39 -5.12
N ALA A 105 1.36 8.14 -5.31
CA ALA A 105 1.94 7.67 -6.57
C ALA A 105 0.98 6.70 -7.23
N SER A 106 0.84 6.78 -8.55
CA SER A 106 0.07 5.81 -9.33
C SER A 106 0.79 5.44 -10.61
N SER A 107 0.68 4.17 -10.99
CA SER A 107 1.20 3.64 -12.24
C SER A 107 0.09 2.99 -13.06
N SER A 108 0.25 2.98 -14.38
CA SER A 108 -0.76 2.51 -15.33
C SER A 108 -0.17 1.59 -16.40
N LEU A 109 -1.06 0.83 -17.05
CA LEU A 109 -0.77 0.03 -18.25
C LEU A 109 -0.18 0.86 -19.40
N ASP A 110 -0.40 2.18 -19.41
CA ASP A 110 0.22 3.10 -20.38
C ASP A 110 1.71 3.38 -20.11
N SER A 111 2.30 2.70 -19.12
CA SER A 111 3.69 2.89 -18.69
C SER A 111 3.98 4.32 -18.22
N SER A 112 3.00 4.97 -17.59
CA SER A 112 3.20 6.25 -16.91
C SER A 112 3.16 6.14 -15.39
N LEU A 113 3.94 7.00 -14.73
CA LEU A 113 3.98 7.21 -13.28
C LEU A 113 3.52 8.63 -12.98
N CYS A 114 2.44 8.77 -12.22
CA CYS A 114 1.93 10.06 -11.77
C CYS A 114 2.20 10.24 -10.28
N PHE A 115 2.60 11.46 -9.89
CA PHE A 115 2.64 11.88 -8.50
C PHE A 115 1.56 12.93 -8.26
N TRP A 116 0.80 12.76 -7.19
CA TRP A 116 -0.31 13.62 -6.84
C TRP A 116 -0.14 14.18 -5.43
N ASP A 117 -0.58 15.41 -5.23
CA ASP A 117 -0.78 15.96 -3.91
C ASP A 117 -2.06 15.37 -3.29
N SER A 118 -1.95 14.66 -2.16
CA SER A 118 -3.10 13.97 -1.58
C SER A 118 -4.19 14.93 -1.09
N LYS A 119 -3.79 16.12 -0.63
CA LYS A 119 -4.69 17.13 -0.06
C LYS A 119 -5.42 17.90 -1.15
N THR A 120 -4.71 18.39 -2.16
CA THR A 120 -5.28 19.24 -3.22
C THR A 120 -5.77 18.46 -4.43
N GLY A 121 -5.33 17.21 -4.61
CA GLY A 121 -5.63 16.41 -5.81
C GLY A 121 -4.87 16.88 -7.06
N GLN A 122 -3.91 17.79 -6.93
CA GLN A 122 -3.14 18.27 -8.08
C GLN A 122 -2.04 17.27 -8.49
N GLN A 123 -1.86 17.09 -9.79
CA GLN A 123 -0.74 16.34 -10.35
C GLN A 123 0.56 17.13 -10.16
N LYS A 124 1.50 16.59 -9.39
CA LYS A 124 2.84 17.16 -9.18
C LYS A 124 3.77 16.81 -10.34
N HIS A 125 3.75 15.55 -10.76
CA HIS A 125 4.64 15.02 -11.80
C HIS A 125 3.89 13.98 -12.66
N LEU A 126 4.26 13.90 -13.93
CA LEU A 126 3.86 12.84 -14.86
C LEU A 126 5.11 12.40 -15.62
N LEU A 127 5.46 11.14 -15.46
CA LEU A 127 6.58 10.50 -16.12
C LEU A 127 6.02 9.46 -17.07
N SER A 128 6.45 9.48 -18.32
CA SER A 128 6.07 8.48 -19.32
C SER A 128 7.32 7.72 -19.72
N PHE A 129 7.23 6.40 -19.66
CA PHE A 129 8.34 5.52 -20.00
C PHE A 129 8.11 4.86 -21.36
N GLY A 130 9.11 4.13 -21.84
CA GLY A 130 8.93 3.25 -22.99
C GLY A 130 7.86 2.18 -22.71
N PRO A 131 7.45 1.44 -23.75
CA PRO A 131 6.44 0.40 -23.57
C PRO A 131 6.93 -0.64 -22.56
N VAL A 132 6.11 -0.89 -21.53
CA VAL A 132 6.26 -2.01 -20.57
C VAL A 132 7.42 -1.85 -19.57
N ASP A 133 7.88 -0.63 -19.28
CA ASP A 133 9.01 -0.40 -18.36
C ASP A 133 8.60 -0.16 -16.90
N LEU A 134 7.30 -0.08 -16.60
CA LEU A 134 6.76 0.26 -15.29
C LEU A 134 5.57 -0.64 -14.94
N TRP A 135 5.53 -1.13 -13.69
CA TRP A 135 4.40 -1.94 -13.22
C TRP A 135 3.86 -1.46 -11.87
N THR A 136 4.19 -2.09 -10.74
CA THR A 136 3.72 -1.66 -9.41
C THR A 136 4.58 -0.56 -8.81
N VAL A 137 4.03 0.20 -7.86
CA VAL A 137 4.73 1.29 -7.16
C VAL A 137 4.71 1.12 -5.65
N ALA A 138 5.78 1.55 -4.98
CA ALA A 138 5.85 1.65 -3.53
C ALA A 138 6.69 2.86 -3.10
N PHE A 139 6.36 3.47 -1.96
CA PHE A 139 7.18 4.54 -1.39
C PHE A 139 8.32 3.97 -0.52
N SER A 140 9.46 4.64 -0.56
CA SER A 140 10.48 4.48 0.48
C SER A 140 9.97 4.97 1.84
N PRO A 141 10.38 4.36 2.97
CA PRO A 141 9.94 4.77 4.30
C PRO A 141 10.35 6.20 4.68
N CYS A 142 11.35 6.78 4.00
CA CYS A 142 11.82 8.14 4.23
C CYS A 142 11.09 9.21 3.39
N ASN A 143 10.03 8.85 2.65
CA ASN A 143 9.25 9.73 1.75
C ASN A 143 10.02 10.32 0.55
N LYS A 144 11.29 9.96 0.34
CA LYS A 144 12.12 10.58 -0.71
C LYS A 144 11.95 9.94 -2.08
N TYR A 145 11.66 8.64 -2.11
CA TYR A 145 11.63 7.86 -3.33
C TYR A 145 10.30 7.12 -3.52
N VAL A 146 9.91 6.99 -4.78
CA VAL A 146 8.98 5.96 -5.26
C VAL A 146 9.79 4.95 -6.04
N ILE A 147 9.59 3.67 -5.75
CA ILE A 147 10.18 2.56 -6.50
C ILE A 147 9.17 1.96 -7.46
N SER A 148 9.64 1.44 -8.59
CA SER A 148 8.83 0.64 -9.50
C SER A 148 9.65 -0.44 -10.20
N GLY A 149 9.02 -1.59 -10.45
CA GLY A 149 9.60 -2.71 -11.19
C GLY A 149 9.34 -2.63 -12.70
N SER A 150 10.28 -3.15 -13.49
CA SER A 150 10.22 -3.23 -14.95
C SER A 150 10.01 -4.65 -15.47
N ASN A 151 9.82 -4.77 -16.80
CA ASN A 151 9.72 -6.05 -17.51
C ASN A 151 11.01 -6.91 -17.48
N ASP A 152 12.18 -6.32 -17.26
CA ASP A 152 13.48 -6.97 -17.22
C ASP A 152 14.00 -7.21 -15.79
N GLY A 153 13.11 -7.00 -14.80
CA GLY A 153 13.37 -7.30 -13.40
C GLY A 153 14.08 -6.19 -12.64
N LYS A 154 14.41 -5.07 -13.29
CA LYS A 154 15.03 -3.93 -12.63
C LYS A 154 14.04 -3.21 -11.74
N ILE A 155 14.55 -2.61 -10.67
CA ILE A 155 13.81 -1.70 -9.82
C ILE A 155 14.37 -0.29 -9.99
N SER A 156 13.57 0.62 -10.50
CA SER A 156 13.93 2.04 -10.64
C SER A 156 13.44 2.85 -9.44
N MET A 157 14.27 3.76 -8.95
CA MET A 157 13.96 4.67 -7.85
C MET A 157 13.84 6.10 -8.37
N TYR A 158 12.67 6.70 -8.17
CA TYR A 158 12.32 8.04 -8.62
C TYR A 158 12.20 8.98 -7.43
N SER A 159 12.84 10.15 -7.51
CA SER A 159 12.73 11.20 -6.51
C SER A 159 11.32 11.79 -6.49
N VAL A 160 10.69 11.79 -5.32
CA VAL A 160 9.35 12.35 -5.10
C VAL A 160 9.34 13.86 -5.32
N GLU A 161 10.44 14.53 -4.96
CA GLU A 161 10.58 15.98 -5.10
C GLU A 161 10.75 16.37 -6.57
N THR A 162 11.66 15.71 -7.28
CA THR A 162 12.10 16.15 -8.62
C THR A 162 11.44 15.41 -9.77
N GLY A 163 10.80 14.26 -9.52
CA GLY A 163 10.27 13.39 -10.58
C GLY A 163 11.35 12.68 -11.39
N LYS A 164 12.61 12.67 -10.97
CA LYS A 164 13.71 12.08 -11.75
C LYS A 164 14.10 10.70 -11.24
N ALA A 165 14.49 9.81 -12.16
CA ALA A 165 15.14 8.56 -11.80
C ALA A 165 16.55 8.85 -11.22
N GLU A 166 16.84 8.31 -10.05
CA GLU A 166 18.12 8.53 -9.35
C GLU A 166 18.94 7.25 -9.21
N GLN A 167 18.29 6.09 -9.12
CA GLN A 167 18.97 4.81 -8.96
C GLN A 167 18.19 3.70 -9.66
N VAL A 168 18.92 2.70 -10.17
CA VAL A 168 18.34 1.47 -10.72
C VAL A 168 19.05 0.28 -10.07
N LEU A 169 18.28 -0.66 -9.55
CA LEU A 169 18.74 -1.93 -9.01
C LEU A 169 18.52 -3.00 -10.08
N ASP A 170 19.59 -3.70 -10.45
CA ASP A 170 19.56 -4.68 -11.53
C ASP A 170 19.88 -6.08 -10.97
N PRO A 171 18.93 -7.03 -11.03
CA PRO A 171 19.18 -8.41 -10.58
C PRO A 171 20.09 -9.21 -11.53
N GLN A 172 20.43 -8.66 -12.70
CA GLN A 172 21.11 -9.32 -13.82
C GLN A 172 20.27 -10.49 -14.38
N ASN A 173 19.67 -10.28 -15.56
CA ASN A 173 18.77 -11.24 -16.23
C ASN A 173 17.47 -11.52 -15.48
N GLY A 174 16.90 -10.50 -14.85
CA GLY A 174 15.59 -10.59 -14.22
C GLY A 174 14.45 -10.83 -15.22
N LYS A 175 13.31 -11.25 -14.68
CA LYS A 175 12.03 -11.34 -15.41
C LYS A 175 11.10 -10.22 -14.95
N PHE A 176 9.96 -10.13 -15.61
CA PHE A 176 8.93 -9.15 -15.30
C PHE A 176 8.64 -9.11 -13.80
N THR A 177 8.89 -7.94 -13.18
CA THR A 177 8.57 -7.70 -11.77
C THR A 177 7.11 -7.30 -11.61
N LEU A 178 6.33 -8.17 -10.97
CA LEU A 178 4.91 -7.94 -10.75
C LEU A 178 4.64 -7.23 -9.42
N SER A 179 5.48 -7.45 -8.41
CA SER A 179 5.30 -6.88 -7.08
C SER A 179 6.62 -6.40 -6.51
N ILE A 180 6.54 -5.34 -5.70
CA ILE A 180 7.67 -4.76 -4.98
C ILE A 180 7.25 -4.30 -3.59
N ALA A 181 8.18 -4.31 -2.64
CA ALA A 181 8.01 -3.67 -1.35
C ALA A 181 9.34 -3.14 -0.84
N TYR A 182 9.26 -2.03 -0.11
CA TYR A 182 10.36 -1.48 0.67
C TYR A 182 10.25 -1.99 2.10
N SER A 183 11.36 -2.39 2.72
CA SER A 183 11.35 -2.71 4.15
C SER A 183 11.11 -1.43 4.98
N PRO A 184 10.29 -1.48 6.04
CA PRO A 184 10.07 -0.33 6.92
C PRO A 184 11.34 0.28 7.51
N ASP A 185 12.38 -0.53 7.76
CA ASP A 185 13.69 -0.06 8.22
C ASP A 185 14.57 0.57 7.12
N GLY A 186 14.11 0.55 5.87
CA GLY A 186 14.77 1.16 4.71
C GLY A 186 15.99 0.41 4.19
N LYS A 187 16.31 -0.78 4.72
CA LYS A 187 17.52 -1.53 4.33
C LYS A 187 17.34 -2.35 3.05
N TYR A 188 16.14 -2.85 2.81
CA TYR A 188 15.89 -3.81 1.75
C TYR A 188 14.75 -3.38 0.84
N ILE A 189 14.85 -3.79 -0.43
CA ILE A 189 13.73 -3.83 -1.37
C ILE A 189 13.55 -5.28 -1.79
N ALA A 190 12.33 -5.78 -1.76
CA ALA A 190 11.98 -7.09 -2.31
C ALA A 190 11.20 -6.91 -3.62
N SER A 191 11.41 -7.82 -4.57
CA SER A 191 10.69 -7.89 -5.83
C SER A 191 10.21 -9.32 -6.11
N GLY A 192 8.95 -9.46 -6.52
CA GLY A 192 8.36 -10.73 -6.92
C GLY A 192 8.13 -10.77 -8.43
N ALA A 193 8.64 -11.80 -9.08
CA ALA A 193 8.61 -11.93 -10.53
C ALA A 193 7.50 -12.86 -11.05
N ILE A 194 7.24 -12.77 -12.35
CA ILE A 194 6.27 -13.60 -13.08
C ILE A 194 6.60 -15.11 -13.07
N ASP A 195 7.86 -15.47 -12.88
CA ASP A 195 8.33 -16.86 -12.83
C ASP A 195 8.42 -17.43 -11.40
N GLY A 196 7.92 -16.68 -10.40
CA GLY A 196 7.90 -17.12 -9.01
C GLY A 196 9.18 -16.83 -8.21
N ILE A 197 10.20 -16.25 -8.86
CA ILE A 197 11.43 -15.83 -8.20
C ILE A 197 11.19 -14.55 -7.38
N ILE A 198 11.75 -14.53 -6.16
CA ILE A 198 11.79 -13.34 -5.32
C ILE A 198 13.24 -12.88 -5.23
N THR A 199 13.49 -11.59 -5.47
CA THR A 199 14.82 -10.99 -5.30
C THR A 199 14.77 -9.96 -4.18
N ILE A 200 15.75 -10.01 -3.28
CA ILE A 200 15.93 -9.04 -2.20
C ILE A 200 17.21 -8.26 -2.49
N PHE A 201 17.10 -6.95 -2.55
CA PHE A 201 18.19 -6.01 -2.78
C PHE A 201 18.57 -5.32 -1.49
N ASP A 202 19.87 -5.19 -1.23
CA ASP A 202 20.40 -4.26 -0.24
C ASP A 202 20.42 -2.86 -0.86
N VAL A 203 19.67 -1.95 -0.25
CA VAL A 203 19.49 -0.57 -0.75
C VAL A 203 20.80 0.21 -0.70
N ALA A 204 21.55 0.09 0.40
CA ALA A 204 22.77 0.86 0.62
C ALA A 204 23.90 0.38 -0.30
N ALA A 205 24.00 -0.92 -0.51
CA ALA A 205 24.97 -1.51 -1.42
C ALA A 205 24.54 -1.39 -2.90
N GLY A 206 23.25 -1.22 -3.18
CA GLY A 206 22.68 -1.15 -4.53
C GLY A 206 22.83 -2.48 -5.29
N LYS A 207 22.76 -3.61 -4.58
CA LYS A 207 23.04 -4.95 -5.13
C LYS A 207 22.01 -5.97 -4.65
N VAL A 208 21.88 -7.06 -5.40
CA VAL A 208 21.17 -8.25 -4.95
C VAL A 208 21.83 -8.78 -3.68
N ALA A 209 21.06 -8.85 -2.60
CA ALA A 209 21.45 -9.51 -1.36
C ALA A 209 21.11 -11.01 -1.44
N GLN A 210 19.91 -11.33 -1.90
CA GLN A 210 19.37 -12.70 -1.92
C GLN A 210 18.45 -12.93 -3.13
N THR A 211 18.42 -14.15 -3.64
CA THR A 211 17.48 -14.62 -4.67
C THR A 211 16.85 -15.91 -4.17
N LEU A 212 15.52 -15.95 -4.13
CA LEU A 212 14.73 -17.03 -3.57
C LEU A 212 13.91 -17.70 -4.68
N GLU A 213 14.04 -19.02 -4.80
CA GLU A 213 13.11 -19.85 -5.57
C GLU A 213 11.81 -20.01 -4.77
N GLY A 214 11.02 -18.92 -4.77
CA GLY A 214 9.95 -18.76 -3.80
C GLY A 214 8.72 -19.58 -4.15
N HIS A 215 8.17 -19.34 -5.34
CA HIS A 215 6.90 -19.90 -5.80
C HIS A 215 7.05 -20.61 -7.14
N ALA A 216 6.10 -21.48 -7.49
CA ALA A 216 6.08 -22.16 -8.78
C ALA A 216 5.41 -21.32 -9.89
N MET A 217 4.77 -20.22 -9.50
CA MET A 217 4.01 -19.31 -10.36
C MET A 217 4.23 -17.86 -9.92
N SER A 218 3.69 -16.91 -10.69
CA SER A 218 3.78 -15.47 -10.50
C SER A 218 3.61 -15.02 -9.04
N VAL A 219 4.53 -14.18 -8.54
CA VAL A 219 4.39 -13.50 -7.25
C VAL A 219 3.67 -12.17 -7.43
N ARG A 220 2.36 -12.14 -7.22
CA ARG A 220 1.51 -10.96 -7.45
C ARG A 220 1.61 -9.89 -6.38
N SER A 221 1.96 -10.27 -5.16
CA SER A 221 2.08 -9.33 -4.05
C SER A 221 3.09 -9.83 -3.03
N LEU A 222 3.78 -8.88 -2.41
CA LEU A 222 4.63 -9.13 -1.27
C LEU A 222 4.66 -7.90 -0.36
N CYS A 223 4.93 -8.12 0.92
CA CYS A 223 5.11 -7.05 1.90
C CYS A 223 6.04 -7.51 3.03
N PHE A 224 6.82 -6.57 3.56
CA PHE A 224 7.59 -6.80 4.77
C PHE A 224 6.68 -6.68 6.00
N SER A 225 6.98 -7.43 7.05
CA SER A 225 6.40 -7.16 8.37
C SER A 225 6.81 -5.78 8.88
N PRO A 226 6.04 -5.14 9.77
CA PRO A 226 6.34 -3.80 10.29
C PRO A 226 7.73 -3.70 10.96
N ASN A 227 8.20 -4.78 11.58
CA ASN A 227 9.53 -4.87 12.16
C ASN A 227 10.66 -5.21 11.16
N SER A 228 10.34 -5.34 9.87
CA SER A 228 11.26 -5.69 8.75
C SER A 228 11.93 -7.07 8.84
N GLN A 229 11.51 -7.94 9.77
CA GLN A 229 12.15 -9.25 9.97
C GLN A 229 11.61 -10.33 9.04
N MET A 230 10.38 -10.17 8.55
CA MET A 230 9.68 -11.17 7.76
C MET A 230 9.27 -10.59 6.41
N LEU A 231 9.31 -11.41 5.38
CA LEU A 231 8.73 -11.12 4.07
C LEU A 231 7.57 -12.08 3.82
N LEU A 232 6.37 -11.54 3.61
CA LEU A 232 5.19 -12.29 3.19
C LEU A 232 5.01 -12.13 1.69
N THR A 233 4.84 -13.25 0.99
CA THR A 233 4.61 -13.30 -0.46
C THR A 233 3.31 -14.01 -0.79
N ALA A 234 2.70 -13.66 -1.92
CA ALA A 234 1.43 -14.18 -2.41
C ALA A 234 1.52 -14.47 -3.91
N SER A 235 0.98 -15.61 -4.33
CA SER A 235 1.23 -16.19 -5.65
C SER A 235 -0.01 -16.80 -6.31
N ASP A 236 0.09 -16.95 -7.63
CA ASP A 236 -0.84 -17.70 -8.48
C ASP A 236 -0.90 -19.19 -8.15
N ASP A 237 0.07 -19.73 -7.43
CA ASP A 237 0.02 -21.10 -6.92
C ASP A 237 -0.99 -21.29 -5.77
N GLY A 238 -1.69 -20.22 -5.38
CA GLY A 238 -2.71 -20.22 -4.33
C GLY A 238 -2.13 -20.28 -2.92
N HIS A 239 -0.82 -20.06 -2.77
CA HIS A 239 -0.15 -20.06 -1.48
C HIS A 239 0.44 -18.70 -1.14
N MET A 240 0.53 -18.47 0.17
CA MET A 240 1.35 -17.41 0.72
C MET A 240 2.56 -18.04 1.41
N LYS A 241 3.72 -17.41 1.32
CA LYS A 241 4.93 -17.88 1.99
C LYS A 241 5.53 -16.79 2.86
N LEU A 242 6.07 -17.21 3.99
CA LEU A 242 6.79 -16.36 4.93
C LEU A 242 8.27 -16.70 4.88
N TYR A 243 9.10 -15.68 4.73
CA TYR A 243 10.55 -15.80 4.74
C TYR A 243 11.13 -14.98 5.87
N ASP A 244 12.13 -15.52 6.56
CA ASP A 244 13.01 -14.74 7.42
C ASP A 244 13.97 -13.93 6.55
N VAL A 245 13.97 -12.61 6.69
CA VAL A 245 14.76 -11.70 5.84
C VAL A 245 16.26 -11.84 6.09
N ALA A 246 16.67 -12.15 7.32
CA ALA A 246 18.10 -12.24 7.66
C ALA A 246 18.72 -13.53 7.11
N HIS A 247 17.98 -14.64 7.16
CA HIS A 247 18.50 -15.97 6.83
C HIS A 247 18.02 -16.51 5.48
N SER A 248 17.04 -15.86 4.83
CA SER A 248 16.45 -16.33 3.57
C SER A 248 15.69 -17.65 3.66
N ASP A 249 15.39 -18.11 4.88
CA ASP A 249 14.72 -19.39 5.11
C ASP A 249 13.19 -19.25 5.01
N VAL A 250 12.55 -20.27 4.45
CA VAL A 250 11.07 -20.39 4.47
C VAL A 250 10.64 -20.66 5.92
N ALA A 251 10.10 -19.64 6.57
CA ALA A 251 9.54 -19.76 7.91
C ALA A 251 8.20 -20.50 7.91
N GLY A 252 7.42 -20.41 6.82
CA GLY A 252 6.14 -21.11 6.69
C GLY A 252 5.51 -20.95 5.32
N THR A 253 4.64 -21.89 4.97
CA THR A 253 3.72 -21.81 3.82
C THR A 253 2.30 -21.84 4.35
N LEU A 254 1.47 -20.89 3.92
CA LEU A 254 0.07 -20.79 4.30
C LEU A 254 -0.81 -21.09 3.08
N SER A 255 -1.74 -22.01 3.28
CA SER A 255 -2.76 -22.39 2.31
C SER A 255 -4.14 -22.00 2.85
N GLY A 256 -5.09 -21.73 1.96
CA GLY A 256 -6.49 -21.51 2.35
C GLY A 256 -7.32 -20.71 1.35
N HIS A 257 -6.68 -20.06 0.38
CA HIS A 257 -7.36 -19.61 -0.84
C HIS A 257 -7.48 -20.76 -1.84
N ALA A 258 -8.55 -20.75 -2.64
CA ALA A 258 -8.85 -21.76 -3.65
C ALA A 258 -8.37 -21.36 -5.06
N SER A 259 -7.84 -20.15 -5.20
CA SER A 259 -7.31 -19.58 -6.43
C SER A 259 -6.13 -18.66 -6.12
N TRP A 260 -5.69 -17.87 -7.10
CA TRP A 260 -4.55 -16.96 -6.99
C TRP A 260 -4.68 -15.99 -5.82
N VAL A 261 -3.63 -15.86 -5.02
CA VAL A 261 -3.58 -14.84 -3.96
C VAL A 261 -3.05 -13.55 -4.58
N LEU A 262 -3.94 -12.57 -4.72
CA LEU A 262 -3.70 -11.34 -5.50
C LEU A 262 -2.98 -10.28 -4.68
N CYS A 263 -3.31 -10.13 -3.39
CA CYS A 263 -2.72 -9.12 -2.52
C CYS A 263 -2.58 -9.60 -1.08
N VAL A 264 -1.53 -9.11 -0.41
CA VAL A 264 -1.30 -9.28 1.03
C VAL A 264 -0.97 -7.95 1.71
N SER A 265 -1.39 -7.80 2.96
CA SER A 265 -1.08 -6.64 3.80
C SER A 265 -0.94 -7.05 5.26
N PHE A 266 0.19 -6.72 5.89
CA PHE A 266 0.32 -6.80 7.35
C PHE A 266 -0.53 -5.71 8.04
N SER A 267 -0.93 -6.00 9.28
CA SER A 267 -1.26 -4.97 10.28
C SER A 267 0.02 -4.29 10.77
N GLU A 268 -0.04 -3.02 11.17
CA GLU A 268 1.06 -2.24 11.73
C GLU A 268 1.60 -2.82 13.04
N ASP A 269 0.75 -3.46 13.86
CA ASP A 269 1.19 -4.18 15.06
C ASP A 269 1.88 -5.52 14.75
N GLY A 270 1.83 -5.98 13.50
CA GLY A 270 2.47 -7.21 13.01
C GLY A 270 1.88 -8.50 13.55
N LYS A 271 0.72 -8.47 14.22
CA LYS A 271 0.05 -9.67 14.75
C LYS A 271 -0.88 -10.32 13.76
N HIS A 272 -1.34 -9.56 12.77
CA HIS A 272 -2.28 -10.02 11.76
C HIS A 272 -1.80 -9.67 10.36
N PHE A 273 -2.39 -10.33 9.39
CA PHE A 273 -2.32 -9.88 8.02
C PHE A 273 -3.60 -10.26 7.28
N ALA A 274 -3.82 -9.61 6.15
CA ALA A 274 -4.97 -9.80 5.31
C ALA A 274 -4.51 -10.26 3.93
N SER A 275 -5.31 -11.09 3.30
CA SER A 275 -5.10 -11.52 1.92
C SER A 275 -6.38 -11.42 1.12
N SER A 276 -6.26 -11.11 -0.17
CA SER A 276 -7.36 -11.13 -1.13
C SER A 276 -6.99 -12.01 -2.32
N SER A 277 -8.01 -12.55 -3.01
CA SER A 277 -7.82 -13.62 -3.97
C SER A 277 -8.80 -13.57 -5.14
N SER A 278 -8.39 -14.21 -6.23
CA SER A 278 -9.27 -14.49 -7.38
C SER A 278 -10.43 -15.44 -7.04
N ASP A 279 -10.42 -16.06 -5.85
CA ASP A 279 -11.58 -16.80 -5.31
C ASP A 279 -12.66 -15.93 -4.69
N MET A 280 -12.58 -14.60 -4.89
CA MET A 280 -13.54 -13.59 -4.44
C MET A 280 -13.55 -13.36 -2.91
N SER A 281 -12.65 -14.01 -2.17
CA SER A 281 -12.60 -13.88 -0.71
C SER A 281 -11.50 -12.94 -0.23
N VAL A 282 -11.78 -12.29 0.90
CA VAL A 282 -10.79 -11.57 1.71
C VAL A 282 -10.65 -12.30 3.03
N LYS A 283 -9.43 -12.66 3.42
CA LYS A 283 -9.15 -13.45 4.63
C LYS A 283 -8.29 -12.66 5.60
N ILE A 284 -8.64 -12.76 6.88
CA ILE A 284 -7.86 -12.22 7.99
C ILE A 284 -7.15 -13.38 8.69
N TRP A 285 -5.86 -13.22 8.93
CA TRP A 285 -4.99 -14.27 9.45
C TRP A 285 -4.33 -13.83 10.74
N ASP A 286 -4.23 -14.76 11.68
CA ASP A 286 -3.30 -14.64 12.80
C ASP A 286 -1.90 -14.99 12.32
N PHE A 287 -0.96 -14.06 12.49
CA PHE A 287 0.41 -14.23 12.00
C PHE A 287 1.17 -15.31 12.78
N ALA A 288 1.02 -15.33 14.10
CA ALA A 288 1.75 -16.26 14.97
C ALA A 288 1.23 -17.69 14.82
N GLU A 289 -0.09 -17.86 14.80
CA GLU A 289 -0.73 -19.18 14.64
C GLU A 289 -0.79 -19.66 13.19
N ARG A 290 -0.63 -18.75 12.22
CA ARG A 290 -0.73 -19.02 10.78
C ARG A 290 -2.09 -19.61 10.40
N LYS A 291 -3.15 -19.09 11.01
CA LYS A 291 -4.53 -19.55 10.81
C LYS A 291 -5.41 -18.43 10.30
N CYS A 292 -6.33 -18.79 9.41
CA CYS A 292 -7.41 -17.93 8.99
C CYS A 292 -8.38 -17.72 10.16
N MET A 293 -8.49 -16.49 10.63
CA MET A 293 -9.41 -16.09 11.70
C MET A 293 -10.80 -15.77 11.17
N HIS A 294 -10.86 -15.16 9.99
CA HIS A 294 -12.13 -14.77 9.36
C HIS A 294 -12.01 -14.77 7.83
N THR A 295 -13.13 -15.00 7.16
CA THR A 295 -13.24 -14.91 5.70
C THR A 295 -14.46 -14.05 5.38
N PHE A 296 -14.24 -12.95 4.67
CA PHE A 296 -15.28 -12.14 4.06
C PHE A 296 -15.53 -12.62 2.63
N SER A 297 -16.80 -12.68 2.24
CA SER A 297 -17.26 -13.17 0.93
C SER A 297 -18.25 -12.20 0.28
N GLU A 298 -18.05 -10.91 0.51
CA GLU A 298 -18.96 -9.84 0.05
C GLU A 298 -18.69 -9.40 -1.40
N HIS A 299 -17.52 -9.74 -1.94
CA HIS A 299 -17.19 -9.51 -3.34
C HIS A 299 -17.84 -10.58 -4.22
N SER A 300 -18.29 -10.17 -5.41
CA SER A 300 -18.89 -11.06 -6.40
C SER A 300 -17.96 -11.37 -7.58
N ASP A 301 -16.73 -10.85 -7.53
CA ASP A 301 -15.65 -11.12 -8.49
C ASP A 301 -14.29 -11.04 -7.77
N GLN A 302 -13.19 -11.16 -8.50
CA GLN A 302 -11.83 -11.24 -7.97
C GLN A 302 -11.47 -10.04 -7.08
N ALA A 303 -11.04 -10.32 -5.84
CA ALA A 303 -10.63 -9.29 -4.88
C ALA A 303 -9.14 -8.94 -5.10
N TRP A 304 -8.87 -7.90 -5.87
CA TRP A 304 -7.53 -7.51 -6.30
C TRP A 304 -6.67 -6.88 -5.22
N GLY A 305 -7.23 -6.02 -4.39
CA GLY A 305 -6.47 -5.25 -3.40
C GLY A 305 -7.00 -5.44 -1.99
N VAL A 306 -6.09 -5.48 -1.02
CA VAL A 306 -6.42 -5.43 0.41
C VAL A 306 -5.38 -4.62 1.17
N LYS A 307 -5.82 -3.79 2.13
CA LYS A 307 -4.94 -3.05 3.04
C LYS A 307 -5.53 -2.94 4.43
N TYR A 308 -4.69 -3.12 5.45
CA TYR A 308 -5.01 -2.76 6.81
C TYR A 308 -5.01 -1.23 6.99
N SER A 309 -5.81 -0.78 7.96
CA SER A 309 -5.71 0.58 8.47
C SER A 309 -4.44 0.75 9.29
N LEU A 310 -3.96 1.99 9.37
CA LEU A 310 -2.82 2.38 10.21
C LEU A 310 -3.16 2.40 11.72
N SER A 311 -4.34 1.91 12.10
CA SER A 311 -4.82 1.72 13.46
C SER A 311 -5.16 0.27 13.78
N ASP A 312 -4.92 -0.66 12.85
CA ASP A 312 -5.09 -2.12 13.00
C ASP A 312 -6.51 -2.59 13.35
N ASP A 313 -7.50 -1.73 13.18
CA ASP A 313 -8.89 -1.98 13.53
C ASP A 313 -9.80 -2.16 12.30
N LYS A 314 -9.29 -1.85 11.10
CA LYS A 314 -10.06 -1.90 9.86
C LYS A 314 -9.24 -2.46 8.71
N VAL A 315 -9.93 -2.98 7.71
CA VAL A 315 -9.36 -3.46 6.45
C VAL A 315 -10.20 -2.93 5.31
N ILE A 316 -9.56 -2.48 4.23
CA ILE A 316 -10.23 -2.21 2.95
C ILE A 316 -9.92 -3.31 1.95
N SER A 317 -10.86 -3.56 1.05
CA SER A 317 -10.61 -4.34 -0.16
C SER A 317 -11.29 -3.76 -1.39
N VAL A 318 -10.71 -4.05 -2.54
CA VAL A 318 -11.21 -3.62 -3.86
C VAL A 318 -11.21 -4.80 -4.82
N SER A 319 -12.11 -4.77 -5.80
CA SER A 319 -12.42 -5.93 -6.63
C SER A 319 -12.73 -5.56 -8.08
N GLU A 320 -12.64 -6.59 -8.93
CA GLU A 320 -13.10 -6.57 -10.32
C GLU A 320 -14.61 -6.28 -10.41
N ASP A 321 -15.38 -6.55 -9.35
CA ASP A 321 -16.81 -6.20 -9.23
C ASP A 321 -17.09 -4.69 -9.06
N LYS A 322 -16.05 -3.85 -9.13
CA LYS A 322 -16.10 -2.38 -9.04
C LYS A 322 -16.46 -1.85 -7.65
N SER A 323 -16.49 -2.69 -6.63
CA SER A 323 -16.79 -2.28 -5.26
C SER A 323 -15.53 -2.04 -4.42
N LEU A 324 -15.67 -1.12 -3.46
CA LEU A 324 -14.73 -0.87 -2.37
C LEU A 324 -15.43 -1.23 -1.05
N ASN A 325 -14.89 -2.21 -0.35
CA ASN A 325 -15.42 -2.64 0.95
C ASN A 325 -14.53 -2.16 2.09
N LEU A 326 -15.15 -1.73 3.18
CA LEU A 326 -14.52 -1.41 4.45
C LEU A 326 -15.02 -2.38 5.52
N TYR A 327 -14.09 -3.08 6.16
CA TYR A 327 -14.37 -4.07 7.20
C TYR A 327 -13.86 -3.61 8.56
N ASN A 328 -14.61 -3.96 9.60
CA ASN A 328 -14.15 -3.93 10.98
C ASN A 328 -13.35 -5.19 11.27
N CYS A 329 -12.13 -5.01 11.75
CA CYS A 329 -11.23 -6.08 12.18
C CYS A 329 -10.80 -5.78 13.62
N PRO A 330 -11.55 -6.27 14.64
CA PRO A 330 -11.24 -5.94 16.02
C PRO A 330 -9.84 -6.44 16.38
N PRO A 331 -9.00 -5.63 17.07
CA PRO A 331 -7.77 -6.16 17.64
C PRO A 331 -8.18 -7.28 18.60
N ASN A 332 -7.55 -8.45 18.49
CA ASN A 332 -7.84 -9.59 19.37
C ASN A 332 -7.66 -9.15 20.84
N ILE A 333 -8.75 -8.77 21.51
CA ILE A 333 -8.79 -8.68 22.96
C ILE A 333 -8.90 -10.14 23.41
N VAL A 334 -7.76 -10.74 23.71
CA VAL A 334 -7.75 -11.93 24.57
C VAL A 334 -8.32 -11.46 25.90
N ALA A 335 -9.55 -11.88 26.20
CA ALA A 335 -10.17 -11.68 27.52
C ALA A 335 -9.45 -12.51 28.58
#